data_AF-A0A2J4G860-F1
#
_entry.id   AF-A0A2J4G860-F1
#
_cell.length_a   1.000
_cell.length_b   1.000
_cell.length_c   1.000
_cell.angle_alpha   90.00
_cell.angle_beta   90.00
_cell.angle_gamma   90.00
#
_symmetry.space_group_name_H-M   'P 1'
#
loop_
_entity.id
_entity.type
_entity.pdbx_description
1 polymer ?
#
loop_
_entity_poly.entity_id
_entity_poly.type
_entity_poly.pdbx_seq_one_letter_code
_entity_poly.pdbx_strand_id
1 'polypeptide(L)'
;MASQLPAGIGPLRVPVLSALADGTVNVRANNEVAVFPRRSATLMEYDLEVNGDLLWHDTSDGVIVATPLGSTAYALSAGGPVVLLDTEALVIVPVNSTEPGRRPVVVSLGNSIRVGGIASRTAVEVVADGVERVEVEEEVRVVVGGHLNLVVTESRGTALAKRKLTYAELRDLPPSAKLVLKVLEEGGELGISEIIDLTGLPERTVRYALALLSSRGFIAKLEDPVNPKRVLYRVSQAVA
;
A
#
# COMPACT_ATOMS: atom_id res chain seq x y z
N MET A 1 21.74 4.78 29.04
CA MET A 1 22.57 3.99 28.11
C MET A 1 21.69 3.64 26.92
N ALA A 2 21.94 4.28 25.78
CA ALA A 2 21.19 4.05 24.55
C ALA A 2 21.60 2.70 23.97
N SER A 3 20.65 1.76 23.89
CA SER A 3 20.85 0.50 23.17
C SER A 3 21.06 0.81 21.70
N GLN A 4 22.29 0.64 21.22
CA GLN A 4 22.62 0.72 19.81
C GLN A 4 21.80 -0.32 19.05
N LEU A 5 20.96 0.15 18.13
CA LEU A 5 20.30 -0.69 17.15
C LEU A 5 21.36 -1.42 16.30
N PRO A 6 21.14 -2.68 15.90
CA PRO A 6 22.09 -3.44 15.11
C PRO A 6 22.46 -2.71 13.82
N ALA A 7 23.75 -2.72 13.48
CA ALA A 7 24.31 -2.09 12.29
C ALA A 7 23.70 -2.71 11.02
N GLY A 8 22.88 -1.93 10.31
CA GLY A 8 22.20 -2.35 9.08
C GLY A 8 20.82 -1.72 8.86
N ILE A 9 20.20 -1.18 9.91
CA ILE A 9 18.86 -0.58 9.82
C ILE A 9 18.88 0.81 10.44
N GLY A 10 19.27 1.81 9.66
CA GLY A 10 18.98 3.19 9.99
C GLY A 10 17.46 3.44 9.87
N PRO A 11 16.89 4.38 10.65
CA PRO A 11 15.49 4.75 10.45
C PRO A 11 15.32 5.29 9.02
N LEU A 12 14.42 4.69 8.25
CA LEU A 12 14.04 5.22 6.95
C LEU A 12 13.19 6.47 7.19
N ARG A 13 13.70 7.61 6.72
CA ARG A 13 13.02 8.89 6.86
C ARG A 13 11.98 9.02 5.75
N VAL A 14 10.70 9.06 6.11
CA VAL A 14 9.59 9.21 5.14
C VAL A 14 8.89 10.55 5.35
N PRO A 15 8.48 11.25 4.28
CA PRO A 15 7.83 12.55 4.39
C PRO A 15 6.41 12.42 4.97
N VAL A 16 5.96 13.47 5.65
CA VAL A 16 4.59 13.65 6.14
C VAL A 16 4.00 14.88 5.49
N LEU A 17 2.82 14.72 4.90
CA LEU A 17 2.07 15.83 4.31
C LEU A 17 1.43 16.67 5.41
N SER A 18 1.37 17.97 5.16
CA SER A 18 0.56 18.94 5.89
C SER A 18 -0.35 19.61 4.86
N ALA A 19 -1.64 19.56 5.09
CA ALA A 19 -2.65 20.17 4.22
C ALA A 19 -3.37 21.27 4.99
N LEU A 20 -3.20 22.50 4.53
CA LEU A 20 -3.89 23.68 5.06
C LEU A 20 -5.13 23.96 4.19
N ALA A 21 -6.31 23.72 4.73
CA ALA A 21 -7.59 24.04 4.13
C ALA A 21 -8.01 25.47 4.49
N ASP A 22 -8.38 26.25 3.47
CA ASP A 22 -8.89 27.63 3.58
C ASP A 22 -8.04 28.54 4.49
N GLY A 23 -6.72 28.30 4.53
CA GLY A 23 -5.78 29.05 5.36
C GLY A 23 -5.95 28.88 6.88
N THR A 24 -6.86 28.03 7.35
CA THR A 24 -7.31 28.01 8.76
C THR A 24 -7.14 26.65 9.43
N VAL A 25 -7.49 25.56 8.76
CA VAL A 25 -7.47 24.21 9.34
C VAL A 25 -6.35 23.41 8.73
N ASN A 26 -5.46 22.86 9.57
CA ASN A 26 -4.33 22.07 9.12
C ASN A 26 -4.44 20.61 9.56
N VAL A 27 -4.40 19.70 8.59
CA VAL A 27 -4.39 18.25 8.81
C VAL A 27 -3.09 17.63 8.34
N ARG A 28 -2.73 16.47 8.88
CA ARG A 28 -1.49 15.77 8.53
C ARG A 28 -1.76 14.36 8.05
N ALA A 29 -1.00 13.92 7.05
CA ALA A 29 -1.14 12.60 6.46
C ALA A 29 0.23 11.96 6.23
N ASN A 30 0.33 10.67 6.54
CA ASN A 30 1.52 9.87 6.29
C ASN A 30 1.49 9.25 4.89
N ASN A 31 0.31 8.87 4.42
CA ASN A 31 0.10 8.25 3.13
C ASN A 31 -0.34 9.32 2.12
N GLU A 32 -1.56 9.85 2.28
CA GLU A 32 -2.12 10.77 1.30
C GLU A 32 -3.07 11.80 1.90
N VAL A 33 -3.12 12.94 1.21
CA VAL A 33 -4.16 13.95 1.31
C VAL A 33 -5.01 13.83 0.07
N ALA A 34 -6.29 13.60 0.26
CA ALA A 34 -7.27 13.44 -0.80
C ALA A 34 -8.26 14.60 -0.76
N VAL A 35 -8.64 15.16 -1.90
CA VAL A 35 -9.67 16.21 -2.00
C VAL A 35 -10.81 15.65 -2.84
N PHE A 36 -11.98 15.48 -2.20
CA PHE A 36 -13.14 14.83 -2.80
C PHE A 36 -14.45 15.52 -2.38
N PRO A 37 -15.49 15.49 -3.22
CA PRO A 37 -16.85 15.76 -2.79
C PRO A 37 -17.27 14.81 -1.66
N ARG A 38 -17.90 15.36 -0.64
CA ARG A 38 -18.43 14.63 0.51
C ARG A 38 -19.41 13.53 0.13
N ARG A 39 -20.18 13.75 -0.94
CA ARG A 39 -21.12 12.77 -1.48
C ARG A 39 -20.47 12.02 -2.63
N SER A 40 -20.36 10.70 -2.48
CA SER A 40 -19.91 9.80 -3.55
C SER A 40 -20.67 10.02 -4.86
N ALA A 41 -20.00 9.75 -5.99
CA ALA A 41 -20.53 9.94 -7.35
C ALA A 41 -20.97 11.40 -7.65
N THR A 42 -20.29 12.36 -7.04
CA THR A 42 -20.40 13.79 -7.36
C THR A 42 -19.06 14.25 -7.92
N LEU A 43 -19.07 15.06 -8.97
CA LEU A 43 -17.86 15.66 -9.53
C LEU A 43 -17.50 16.96 -8.81
N MET A 44 -16.21 17.28 -8.77
CA MET A 44 -15.71 18.62 -8.47
C MET A 44 -14.91 19.17 -9.64
N GLU A 45 -14.96 20.49 -9.79
CA GLU A 45 -14.03 21.28 -10.58
C GLU A 45 -12.94 21.83 -9.66
N TYR A 46 -11.69 21.87 -10.14
CA TYR A 46 -10.56 22.42 -9.40
C TYR A 46 -9.42 22.83 -10.34
N ASP A 47 -8.62 23.78 -9.87
CA ASP A 47 -7.32 24.16 -10.41
C ASP A 47 -6.22 23.51 -9.58
N LEU A 48 -5.30 22.83 -10.25
CA LEU A 48 -4.10 22.25 -9.67
C LEU A 48 -2.89 23.11 -10.03
N GLU A 49 -2.23 23.62 -9.00
CA GLU A 49 -0.98 24.38 -9.14
C GLU A 49 0.17 23.70 -8.40
N VAL A 50 1.37 23.83 -8.97
CA VAL A 50 2.62 23.41 -8.33
C VAL A 50 3.54 24.62 -8.25
N ASN A 51 3.93 25.01 -7.04
CA ASN A 51 4.71 26.23 -6.77
C ASN A 51 4.07 27.53 -7.31
N GLY A 52 2.74 27.56 -7.46
CA GLY A 52 2.00 28.70 -8.01
C GLY A 52 1.89 28.70 -9.53
N ASP A 53 2.52 27.75 -10.22
CA ASP A 53 2.31 27.54 -11.65
C ASP A 53 1.10 26.62 -11.86
N LEU A 54 0.11 27.09 -12.63
CA LEU A 54 -1.06 26.30 -13.00
C LEU A 54 -0.63 25.11 -13.86
N LEU A 55 -0.81 23.90 -13.33
CA LEU A 55 -0.56 22.67 -14.04
C LEU A 55 -1.78 22.30 -14.90
N TRP A 56 -2.97 22.33 -14.30
CA TRP A 56 -4.22 22.17 -15.02
C TRP A 56 -5.48 22.56 -14.25
N HIS A 57 -6.53 22.83 -15.02
CA HIS A 57 -7.92 22.78 -14.56
C HIS A 57 -8.51 21.40 -14.87
N ASP A 58 -9.32 20.84 -13.97
CA ASP A 58 -9.91 19.52 -14.14
C ASP A 58 -11.30 19.39 -13.51
N THR A 59 -12.13 18.54 -14.11
CA THR A 59 -13.42 18.10 -13.56
C THR A 59 -13.34 16.59 -13.35
N SER A 60 -13.45 16.15 -12.09
CA SER A 60 -13.16 14.76 -11.72
C SER A 60 -13.89 14.35 -10.45
N ASP A 61 -13.74 13.10 -10.03
CA ASP A 61 -14.18 12.70 -8.69
C ASP A 61 -13.32 13.39 -7.62
N GLY A 62 -12.05 13.66 -7.89
CA GLY A 62 -11.17 14.38 -6.98
C GLY A 62 -9.69 14.27 -7.34
N VAL A 63 -8.83 14.66 -6.42
CA VAL A 63 -7.37 14.57 -6.58
C VAL A 63 -6.70 14.07 -5.31
N ILE A 64 -5.67 13.26 -5.46
CA ILE A 64 -4.86 12.71 -4.36
C ILE A 64 -3.44 13.26 -4.45
N VAL A 65 -2.90 13.74 -3.34
CA VAL A 65 -1.46 14.01 -3.18
C VAL A 65 -0.92 12.99 -2.18
N ALA A 66 0.01 12.15 -2.62
CA ALA A 66 0.53 11.04 -1.84
C ALA A 66 2.05 11.13 -1.64
N THR A 67 2.50 10.65 -0.48
CA THR A 67 3.90 10.38 -0.18
C THR A 67 4.36 9.10 -0.90
N PRO A 68 5.66 8.77 -0.89
CA PRO A 68 6.13 7.47 -1.35
C PRO A 68 5.46 6.30 -0.60
N LEU A 69 5.18 6.45 0.69
CA LEU A 69 4.45 5.46 1.49
C LEU A 69 3.01 5.30 0.98
N GLY A 70 2.32 6.42 0.75
CA GLY A 70 0.94 6.43 0.21
C GLY A 70 0.82 6.06 -1.25
N SER A 71 1.92 6.00 -2.01
CA SER A 71 1.91 5.58 -3.42
C SER A 71 1.35 4.17 -3.64
N THR A 72 1.39 3.33 -2.59
CA THR A 72 0.85 1.96 -2.59
C THR A 72 -0.55 1.85 -1.99
N ALA A 73 -1.11 2.95 -1.49
CA ALA A 73 -2.42 3.04 -0.87
C ALA A 73 -3.47 3.47 -1.91
N TYR A 74 -4.29 4.49 -1.61
CA TYR A 74 -5.37 4.89 -2.51
C TYR A 74 -4.83 5.42 -3.85
N ALA A 75 -3.68 6.08 -3.84
CA ALA A 75 -2.99 6.53 -5.05
C ALA A 75 -2.78 5.40 -6.07
N LEU A 76 -2.41 4.18 -5.63
CA LEU A 76 -2.24 3.03 -6.51
C LEU A 76 -3.56 2.60 -7.14
N SER A 77 -4.62 2.51 -6.35
CA SER A 77 -5.96 2.13 -6.81
C SER A 77 -6.52 3.15 -7.82
N ALA A 78 -6.18 4.43 -7.66
CA ALA A 78 -6.54 5.50 -8.59
C ALA A 78 -5.64 5.55 -9.86
N GLY A 79 -4.71 4.61 -10.02
CA GLY A 79 -3.85 4.52 -11.21
C GLY A 79 -2.53 5.26 -11.11
N GLY A 80 -2.14 5.71 -9.91
CA GLY A 80 -0.83 6.28 -9.61
C GLY A 80 0.32 5.25 -9.67
N PRO A 81 1.57 5.70 -9.90
CA PRO A 81 2.73 4.84 -9.88
C PRO A 81 3.10 4.38 -8.46
N VAL A 82 3.70 3.20 -8.35
CA VAL A 82 4.41 2.78 -7.13
C VAL A 82 5.72 3.53 -7.03
N VAL A 83 5.97 4.18 -5.90
CA VAL A 83 7.20 4.93 -5.61
C VAL A 83 7.93 4.25 -4.44
N LEU A 84 9.24 4.10 -4.57
CA LEU A 84 10.06 3.49 -3.51
C LEU A 84 10.17 4.43 -2.31
N LEU A 85 10.19 3.87 -1.10
CA LEU A 85 10.13 4.65 0.15
C LEU A 85 11.32 5.61 0.35
N ASP A 86 12.46 5.34 -0.28
CA ASP A 86 13.69 6.16 -0.27
C ASP A 86 13.69 7.26 -1.34
N THR A 87 12.64 7.35 -2.17
CA THR A 87 12.53 8.36 -3.20
C THR A 87 12.03 9.69 -2.64
N GLU A 88 12.77 10.77 -2.89
CA GLU A 88 12.39 12.12 -2.48
C GLU A 88 11.38 12.77 -3.45
N ALA A 89 10.17 12.22 -3.48
CA ALA A 89 9.11 12.72 -4.34
C ALA A 89 7.71 12.61 -3.71
N LEU A 90 6.79 13.45 -4.20
CA LEU A 90 5.36 13.33 -4.00
C LEU A 90 4.68 12.91 -5.31
N VAL A 91 3.55 12.24 -5.20
CA VAL A 91 2.74 11.80 -6.35
C VAL A 91 1.40 12.50 -6.30
N ILE A 92 1.02 13.17 -7.39
CA ILE A 92 -0.31 13.77 -7.57
C ILE A 92 -1.08 12.87 -8.54
N VAL A 93 -2.24 12.37 -8.11
CA VAL A 93 -3.07 11.45 -8.89
C VAL A 93 -4.47 12.05 -9.07
N PRO A 94 -4.86 12.43 -10.30
CA PRO A 94 -6.24 12.79 -10.58
C PRO A 94 -7.13 11.54 -10.53
N VAL A 95 -8.31 11.62 -9.94
CA VAL A 95 -9.20 10.48 -9.73
C VAL A 95 -10.40 10.58 -10.66
N ASN A 96 -10.52 9.64 -11.60
CA ASN A 96 -11.62 9.58 -12.57
C ASN A 96 -11.88 10.92 -13.28
N SER A 97 -10.81 11.57 -13.73
CA SER A 97 -10.91 12.80 -14.53
C SER A 97 -11.76 12.58 -15.78
N THR A 98 -12.60 13.57 -16.09
CA THR A 98 -13.35 13.64 -17.34
C THR A 98 -12.47 14.01 -18.54
N GLU A 99 -11.26 14.54 -18.29
CA GLU A 99 -10.27 14.88 -19.30
C GLU A 99 -9.30 13.70 -19.52
N PRO A 100 -9.35 12.98 -20.65
CA PRO A 100 -8.59 11.75 -20.88
C PRO A 100 -7.07 11.93 -20.88
N GLY A 101 -6.56 13.15 -20.98
CA GLY A 101 -5.14 13.48 -20.93
C GLY A 101 -4.55 13.56 -19.52
N ARG A 102 -5.37 13.62 -18.47
CA ARG A 102 -4.88 13.74 -17.09
C ARG A 102 -4.17 12.45 -16.65
N ARG A 103 -2.92 12.60 -16.21
CA ARG A 103 -2.06 11.49 -15.78
C ARG A 103 -1.47 11.83 -14.42
N PRO A 104 -1.11 10.82 -13.62
CA PRO A 104 -0.33 11.05 -12.41
C PRO A 104 0.95 11.83 -12.70
N VAL A 105 1.30 12.76 -11.82
CA VAL A 105 2.52 13.58 -11.92
C VAL A 105 3.34 13.39 -10.65
N VAL A 106 4.65 13.25 -10.83
CA VAL A 106 5.62 13.12 -9.74
C VAL A 106 6.35 14.45 -9.59
N VAL A 107 6.36 14.99 -8.38
CA VAL A 107 7.00 16.28 -8.03
C VAL A 107 7.99 16.09 -6.87
N SER A 108 8.89 17.03 -6.66
CA SER A 108 9.86 16.96 -5.55
C SER A 108 9.18 17.23 -4.20
N LEU A 109 9.75 16.71 -3.10
CA LEU A 109 9.28 16.96 -1.73
C LEU A 109 9.23 18.46 -1.37
N GLY A 110 10.05 19.29 -2.02
CA GLY A 110 10.09 20.73 -1.78
C GLY A 110 8.96 21.51 -2.46
N ASN A 111 8.17 20.87 -3.33
CA ASN A 111 7.08 21.53 -4.03
C ASN A 111 5.89 21.81 -3.10
N SER A 112 5.26 22.98 -3.29
CA SER A 112 3.94 23.30 -2.73
C SER A 112 2.89 22.97 -3.77
N ILE A 113 1.93 22.12 -3.41
CA ILE A 113 0.78 21.78 -4.24
C ILE A 113 -0.41 22.60 -3.75
N ARG A 114 -1.12 23.26 -4.65
CA ARG A 114 -2.37 23.95 -4.35
C ARG A 114 -3.48 23.34 -5.18
N VAL A 115 -4.59 23.02 -4.52
CA VAL A 115 -5.87 22.67 -5.13
C VAL A 115 -6.81 23.83 -4.83
N GLY A 116 -7.09 24.67 -5.81
CA GLY A 116 -7.93 25.86 -5.66
C GLY A 116 -9.06 25.88 -6.68
N GLY A 117 -9.83 26.98 -6.73
CA GLY A 117 -10.93 27.09 -7.69
C GLY A 117 -11.97 25.98 -7.51
N ILE A 118 -12.15 25.51 -6.27
CA ILE A 118 -12.96 24.34 -5.95
C ILE A 118 -14.43 24.68 -6.18
N ALA A 119 -15.10 23.89 -7.00
CA ALA A 119 -16.54 23.98 -7.19
C ALA A 119 -17.18 22.60 -7.28
N SER A 120 -18.24 22.37 -6.50
CA SER A 120 -19.03 21.15 -6.56
C SER A 120 -20.47 21.41 -6.10
N ARG A 121 -21.38 20.49 -6.45
CA ARG A 121 -22.78 20.54 -6.00
C ARG A 121 -22.95 20.15 -4.54
N THR A 122 -21.93 19.54 -3.94
CA THR A 122 -21.90 19.18 -2.52
C THR A 122 -20.62 19.72 -1.90
N ALA A 123 -20.60 19.86 -0.58
CA ALA A 123 -19.39 20.16 0.17
C ALA A 123 -18.21 19.29 -0.30
N VAL A 124 -17.04 19.88 -0.39
CA VAL A 124 -15.78 19.20 -0.71
C VAL A 124 -15.01 19.04 0.60
N GLU A 125 -14.34 17.92 0.75
CA GLU A 125 -13.59 17.58 1.95
C GLU A 125 -12.13 17.23 1.60
N VAL A 126 -11.23 17.70 2.44
CA VAL A 126 -9.89 17.15 2.58
C VAL A 126 -9.97 15.91 3.46
N VAL A 127 -9.44 14.80 2.96
CA VAL A 127 -9.37 13.51 3.65
C VAL A 127 -7.91 13.14 3.85
N ALA A 128 -7.44 13.13 5.09
CA ALA A 128 -6.08 12.76 5.46
C ALA A 128 -6.03 11.30 5.95
N ASP A 129 -5.21 10.47 5.32
CA ASP A 129 -5.02 9.03 5.61
C ASP A 129 -6.34 8.21 5.66
N GLY A 130 -7.41 8.71 5.05
CA GLY A 130 -8.75 8.12 5.10
C GLY A 130 -9.52 8.32 6.42
N VAL A 131 -8.91 8.95 7.43
CA VAL A 131 -9.45 9.06 8.79
C VAL A 131 -9.98 10.46 9.08
N GLU A 132 -9.12 11.47 9.01
CA GLU A 132 -9.48 12.85 9.33
C GLU A 132 -10.10 13.52 8.11
N ARG A 133 -11.23 14.20 8.31
CA ARG A 133 -12.00 14.87 7.27
C ARG A 133 -12.27 16.32 7.67
N VAL A 134 -11.98 17.23 6.77
CA VAL A 134 -12.18 18.68 6.95
C VAL A 134 -12.84 19.22 5.70
N GLU A 135 -13.95 19.94 5.87
CA GLU A 135 -14.62 20.63 4.76
C GLU A 135 -13.74 21.78 4.25
N VAL A 136 -13.73 21.97 2.92
CA VAL A 136 -12.97 23.03 2.24
C VAL A 136 -13.85 23.72 1.22
N GLU A 137 -13.78 25.04 1.16
CA GLU A 137 -14.56 25.87 0.25
C GLU A 137 -13.72 26.48 -0.88
N GLU A 138 -12.54 27.04 -0.57
CA GLU A 138 -11.77 27.84 -1.52
C GLU A 138 -10.53 27.11 -2.02
N GLU A 139 -9.68 26.64 -1.09
CA GLU A 139 -8.41 26.03 -1.44
C GLU A 139 -7.83 25.08 -0.38
N VAL A 140 -7.01 24.16 -0.88
CA VAL A 140 -6.14 23.29 -0.07
C VAL A 140 -4.71 23.51 -0.51
N ARG A 141 -3.82 23.83 0.42
CA ARG A 141 -2.38 23.86 0.19
C ARG A 141 -1.70 22.68 0.87
N VAL A 142 -1.08 21.81 0.07
CA VAL A 142 -0.35 20.63 0.53
C VAL A 142 1.16 20.86 0.40
N VAL A 143 1.88 20.62 1.49
CA VAL A 143 3.35 20.69 1.57
C VAL A 143 3.88 19.53 2.41
N VAL A 144 5.17 19.23 2.31
CA VAL A 144 5.82 18.36 3.30
C VAL A 144 5.99 19.14 4.60
N GLY A 145 5.26 18.74 5.65
CA GLY A 145 5.28 19.40 6.96
C GLY A 145 6.23 18.77 7.97
N GLY A 146 6.90 17.67 7.62
CA GLY A 146 7.78 16.94 8.52
C GLY A 146 8.16 15.57 7.96
N HIS A 147 8.81 14.77 8.80
CA HIS A 147 9.20 13.41 8.44
C HIS A 147 8.98 12.46 9.62
N LEU A 148 8.63 11.22 9.32
CA LEU A 148 8.64 10.10 10.27
C LEU A 148 9.93 9.30 10.12
N ASN A 149 10.37 8.74 11.23
CA ASN A 149 11.47 7.78 11.26
C ASN A 149 10.87 6.37 11.34
N LEU A 150 10.87 5.64 10.24
CA LEU A 150 10.45 4.25 10.22
C LEU A 150 11.61 3.36 10.66
N VAL A 151 11.44 2.69 11.80
CA VAL A 151 12.35 1.64 12.23
C VAL A 151 11.91 0.35 11.56
N VAL A 152 12.61 -0.02 10.50
CA VAL A 152 12.36 -1.30 9.81
C VAL A 152 13.02 -2.40 10.62
N THR A 153 12.31 -3.05 11.53
CA THR A 153 12.87 -4.23 12.18
C THR A 153 12.97 -5.37 11.17
N GLU A 154 13.96 -6.25 11.30
CA GLU A 154 13.90 -7.60 10.73
C GLU A 154 12.81 -8.41 11.46
N SER A 155 11.56 -7.96 11.37
CA SER A 155 10.44 -8.73 11.86
C SER A 155 10.18 -9.84 10.86
N ARG A 156 10.48 -11.07 11.29
CA ARG A 156 9.92 -12.31 10.74
C ARG A 156 8.46 -12.07 10.33
N GLY A 157 8.21 -11.91 9.04
CA GLY A 157 6.85 -11.81 8.49
C GLY A 157 6.37 -10.41 8.08
N THR A 158 7.09 -9.70 7.21
CA THR A 158 6.44 -8.80 6.26
C THR A 158 6.05 -9.60 5.02
N ALA A 159 4.89 -9.33 4.43
CA ALA A 159 4.43 -9.93 3.17
C ALA A 159 5.45 -9.80 2.01
N LEU A 160 6.44 -8.91 2.12
CA LEU A 160 7.58 -8.77 1.19
C LEU A 160 8.69 -9.82 1.38
N ALA A 161 8.78 -10.51 2.52
CA ALA A 161 9.75 -11.58 2.80
C ALA A 161 9.11 -12.98 2.68
N LYS A 162 7.92 -13.09 2.11
CA LYS A 162 7.52 -14.34 1.47
C LYS A 162 8.45 -14.49 0.27
N ARG A 163 9.03 -15.68 0.04
CA ARG A 163 9.67 -16.01 -1.24
C ARG A 163 8.68 -15.60 -2.33
N LYS A 164 8.89 -14.45 -2.99
CA LYS A 164 8.03 -13.97 -4.08
C LYS A 164 8.29 -14.93 -5.21
N LEU A 165 7.48 -15.99 -5.25
CA LEU A 165 7.57 -17.00 -6.28
C LEU A 165 7.37 -16.29 -7.60
N THR A 166 8.37 -16.39 -8.45
CA THR A 166 8.29 -15.78 -9.77
C THR A 166 7.12 -16.40 -10.51
N TYR A 167 6.46 -15.61 -11.36
CA TYR A 167 5.35 -16.09 -12.17
C TYR A 167 5.73 -17.35 -12.98
N ALA A 168 7.01 -17.47 -13.37
CA ALA A 168 7.58 -18.65 -14.02
C ALA A 168 7.58 -19.90 -13.11
N GLU A 169 8.04 -19.78 -11.85
CA GLU A 169 8.03 -20.89 -10.88
C GLU A 169 6.61 -21.38 -10.55
N LEU A 170 5.64 -20.45 -10.51
CA LEU A 170 4.23 -20.79 -10.27
C LEU A 170 3.58 -21.44 -11.49
N ARG A 171 3.97 -21.07 -12.72
CA ARG A 171 3.29 -21.54 -13.95
C ARG A 171 3.23 -23.07 -14.03
N ASP A 172 4.34 -23.72 -13.70
CA ASP A 172 4.54 -25.17 -13.84
C ASP A 172 4.02 -26.00 -12.65
N LEU A 173 3.31 -25.37 -11.71
CA LEU A 173 2.66 -26.09 -10.61
C LEU A 173 1.22 -26.50 -10.98
N PRO A 174 0.80 -27.73 -10.62
CA PRO A 174 -0.61 -28.13 -10.70
C PRO A 174 -1.52 -27.19 -9.89
N PRO A 175 -2.79 -27.00 -10.29
CA PRO A 175 -3.73 -26.13 -9.58
C PRO A 175 -3.89 -26.45 -8.09
N SER A 176 -3.91 -27.74 -7.73
CA SER A 176 -3.99 -28.19 -6.33
C SER A 176 -2.78 -27.76 -5.51
N ALA A 177 -1.57 -27.79 -6.09
CA ALA A 177 -0.36 -27.35 -5.41
C ALA A 177 -0.34 -25.82 -5.22
N LYS A 178 -0.83 -25.05 -6.22
CA LYS A 178 -1.00 -23.60 -6.10
C LYS A 178 -1.97 -23.24 -4.97
N LEU A 179 -3.10 -23.93 -4.90
CA LEU A 179 -4.11 -23.69 -3.86
C LEU A 179 -3.56 -24.02 -2.46
N VAL A 180 -2.92 -25.19 -2.28
CA VAL A 180 -2.32 -25.57 -0.99
C VAL A 180 -1.24 -24.57 -0.56
N LEU A 181 -0.40 -24.13 -1.50
CA LEU A 181 0.62 -23.11 -1.25
C LEU A 181 -0.03 -21.79 -0.81
N LYS A 182 -1.08 -21.34 -1.49
CA LYS A 182 -1.82 -20.11 -1.14
C LYS A 182 -2.46 -20.19 0.24
N VAL A 183 -3.04 -21.33 0.60
CA VAL A 183 -3.59 -21.57 1.95
C VAL A 183 -2.49 -21.53 3.02
N LEU A 184 -1.32 -22.08 2.76
CA LEU A 184 -0.17 -21.98 3.67
C LEU A 184 0.40 -20.55 3.75
N GLU A 185 0.38 -19.80 2.66
CA GLU A 185 0.78 -18.38 2.66
C GLU A 185 -0.13 -17.52 3.53
N GLU A 186 -1.43 -17.84 3.60
CA GLU A 186 -2.43 -17.07 4.35
C GLU A 186 -2.58 -17.56 5.79
N GLY A 187 -2.57 -18.88 6.00
CA GLY A 187 -2.78 -19.51 7.31
C GLY A 187 -1.52 -19.78 8.12
N GLY A 188 -0.33 -19.58 7.58
CA GLY A 188 0.94 -19.76 8.30
C GLY A 188 1.34 -21.23 8.45
N GLU A 189 1.54 -21.70 9.69
CA GLU A 189 1.99 -23.06 9.99
C GLU A 189 0.77 -23.99 10.19
N LEU A 190 0.49 -24.85 9.21
CA LEU A 190 -0.71 -25.69 9.20
C LEU A 190 -0.39 -27.18 9.10
N GLY A 191 -1.20 -28.00 9.76
CA GLY A 191 -1.20 -29.45 9.61
C GLY A 191 -2.07 -29.92 8.44
N ILE A 192 -1.95 -31.21 8.11
CA ILE A 192 -2.66 -31.80 6.96
C ILE A 192 -4.18 -31.66 7.09
N SER A 193 -4.72 -31.85 8.29
CA SER A 193 -6.17 -31.76 8.55
C SER A 193 -6.70 -30.35 8.26
N GLU A 194 -6.02 -29.32 8.76
CA GLU A 194 -6.42 -27.92 8.54
C GLU A 194 -6.33 -27.54 7.06
N ILE A 195 -5.31 -28.04 6.35
CA ILE A 195 -5.17 -27.81 4.92
C ILE A 195 -6.31 -28.49 4.15
N ILE A 196 -6.72 -29.71 4.53
CA ILE A 196 -7.88 -30.38 3.93
C ILE A 196 -9.14 -29.55 4.16
N ASP A 197 -9.37 -29.10 5.40
CA ASP A 197 -10.57 -28.34 5.76
C ASP A 197 -10.64 -27.00 5.01
N LEU A 198 -9.52 -26.30 4.87
CA LEU A 198 -9.43 -25.01 4.19
C LEU A 198 -9.46 -25.12 2.66
N THR A 199 -8.92 -26.20 2.09
CA THR A 199 -8.85 -26.37 0.62
C THR A 199 -10.03 -27.14 0.04
N GLY A 200 -10.73 -27.95 0.84
CA GLY A 200 -11.75 -28.90 0.39
C GLY A 200 -11.21 -30.04 -0.48
N LEU A 201 -9.87 -30.19 -0.58
CA LEU A 201 -9.24 -31.21 -1.41
C LEU A 201 -9.18 -32.56 -0.68
N PRO A 202 -9.27 -33.70 -1.41
CA PRO A 202 -9.04 -35.01 -0.83
C PRO A 202 -7.65 -35.12 -0.22
N GLU A 203 -7.51 -35.86 0.88
CA GLU A 203 -6.25 -36.05 1.60
C GLU A 203 -5.09 -36.49 0.68
N ARG A 204 -5.36 -37.40 -0.26
CA ARG A 204 -4.34 -37.86 -1.23
C ARG A 204 -3.79 -36.71 -2.09
N THR A 205 -4.66 -35.79 -2.49
CA THR A 205 -4.30 -34.60 -3.29
C THR A 205 -3.49 -33.62 -2.46
N VAL A 206 -3.87 -33.40 -1.20
CA VAL A 206 -3.11 -32.55 -0.26
C VAL A 206 -1.72 -33.14 0.00
N ARG A 207 -1.61 -34.44 0.25
CA ARG A 207 -0.31 -35.12 0.45
C ARG A 207 0.58 -35.04 -0.78
N TYR A 208 0.02 -35.24 -1.98
CA TYR A 208 0.73 -35.06 -3.25
C TYR A 208 1.24 -33.62 -3.41
N ALA A 209 0.38 -32.63 -3.18
CA ALA A 209 0.74 -31.21 -3.27
C ALA A 209 1.86 -30.84 -2.28
N LEU A 210 1.75 -31.27 -1.02
CA LEU A 210 2.78 -31.02 0.00
C LEU A 210 4.12 -31.68 -0.35
N ALA A 211 4.11 -32.91 -0.86
CA ALA A 211 5.33 -33.59 -1.30
C ALA A 211 5.99 -32.85 -2.48
N LEU A 212 5.19 -32.44 -3.47
CA LEU A 212 5.68 -31.68 -4.63
C LEU A 212 6.26 -30.32 -4.21
N LEU A 213 5.52 -29.57 -3.39
CA LEU A 213 5.95 -28.25 -2.90
C LEU A 213 7.22 -28.36 -2.04
N SER A 214 7.32 -29.40 -1.19
CA SER A 214 8.52 -29.65 -0.38
C SER A 214 9.73 -30.00 -1.26
N SER A 215 9.53 -30.85 -2.28
CA SER A 215 10.61 -31.24 -3.21
C SER A 215 11.18 -30.06 -4.01
N ARG A 216 10.35 -29.04 -4.28
CA ARG A 216 10.75 -27.80 -4.96
C ARG A 216 11.19 -26.69 -3.99
N GLY A 217 11.29 -27.01 -2.71
CA GLY A 217 11.73 -26.08 -1.66
C GLY A 217 10.77 -24.93 -1.38
N PHE A 218 9.51 -25.01 -1.84
CA PHE A 218 8.51 -23.97 -1.61
C PHE A 218 7.98 -23.96 -0.17
N ILE A 219 8.00 -25.11 0.49
CA ILE A 219 7.54 -25.27 1.87
C ILE A 219 8.55 -26.08 2.69
N ALA A 220 8.53 -25.88 4.01
CA ALA A 220 9.31 -26.61 4.99
C ALA A 220 8.37 -27.42 5.91
N LYS A 221 8.82 -28.63 6.27
CA LYS A 221 8.17 -29.49 7.26
C LYS A 221 8.70 -29.14 8.65
N LEU A 222 7.78 -29.02 9.61
CA LEU A 222 8.06 -28.72 11.01
C LEU A 222 7.41 -29.78 11.91
N GLU A 223 8.03 -30.03 13.06
CA GLU A 223 7.41 -30.79 14.14
C GLU A 223 6.60 -29.82 15.02
N ASP A 224 5.38 -30.21 15.38
CA ASP A 224 4.55 -29.40 16.27
C ASP A 224 5.16 -29.43 17.69
N PRO A 225 5.55 -28.27 18.26
CA PRO A 225 6.20 -28.21 19.58
C PRO A 225 5.27 -28.64 20.72
N VAL A 226 3.95 -28.62 20.51
CA VAL A 226 2.94 -29.03 21.49
C VAL A 226 2.58 -30.52 21.33
N ASN A 227 2.65 -31.05 20.11
CA ASN A 227 2.35 -32.46 19.84
C ASN A 227 3.35 -33.08 18.84
N PRO A 228 4.38 -33.80 19.30
CA PRO A 228 5.42 -34.36 18.43
C PRO A 228 4.92 -35.34 17.36
N LYS A 229 3.69 -35.87 17.49
CA LYS A 229 3.08 -36.75 16.47
C LYS A 229 2.43 -35.98 15.32
N ARG A 230 2.27 -34.66 15.47
CA ARG A 230 1.69 -33.76 14.48
C ARG A 230 2.80 -33.07 13.71
N VAL A 231 2.63 -33.08 12.39
CA VAL A 231 3.53 -32.40 11.46
C VAL A 231 2.84 -31.14 10.96
N LEU A 232 3.56 -30.02 11.02
CA LEU A 232 3.13 -28.76 10.44
C LEU A 232 3.94 -28.48 9.16
N TYR A 233 3.35 -27.69 8.28
CA TYR A 233 3.96 -27.20 7.05
C TYR A 233 3.89 -25.69 7.05
N ARG A 234 4.93 -25.05 6.52
CA ARG A 234 4.97 -23.60 6.30
C ARG A 234 5.65 -23.26 4.99
N VAL A 235 5.39 -22.07 4.46
CA VAL A 235 6.15 -21.57 3.31
C VAL A 235 7.61 -21.33 3.69
N SER A 236 8.54 -21.79 2.85
CA SER A 236 9.97 -21.56 3.04
C SER A 236 10.28 -20.07 2.86
N GLN A 237 10.99 -19.50 3.83
CA GLN A 237 11.57 -18.16 3.65
C GLN A 237 12.67 -18.26 2.59
N ALA A 238 12.79 -17.24 1.73
CA ALA A 238 13.94 -17.14 0.85
C ALA A 238 15.19 -17.06 1.75
N VAL A 239 16.18 -17.92 1.51
CA VAL A 239 17.51 -17.73 2.09
C VAL A 239 18.06 -16.48 1.43
N ALA A 240 18.30 -15.44 2.24
CA ALA A 240 18.98 -14.22 1.81
C ALA A 240 20.41 -14.53 1.33
#